data_AF-A0A920CM52-F1
#
_entry.id   AF-A0A920CM52-F1
#
_cell.length_a   1.000
_cell.length_b   1.000
_cell.length_c   1.000
_cell.angle_alpha   90.00
_cell.angle_beta   90.00
_cell.angle_gamma   90.00
#
_symmetry.space_group_name_H-M   'P 1'
#
loop_
_entity.id
_entity.type
_entity.pdbx_description
1 polymer ?
#
loop_
_entity_poly.entity_id
_entity_poly.type
_entity_poly.pdbx_seq_one_letter_code
_entity_poly.pdbx_strand_id
1 'polypeptide(L)'
;MTAVIEKLTEEKAIELALEIERTEAALKQMKVNLKAYVDDNGPLQAGDKLWGYSVSTSWQFGADGLKELAVAITAEGKNAWEFLSLPATSIKKLGWEEAALSQYGTLKETKRFDSRKV
;
A
#
# COMPACT_ATOMS: atom_id res chain seq x y z
N MET A 1 16.37 -13.55 11.33
CA MET A 1 17.56 -13.25 10.52
C MET A 1 17.80 -11.76 10.57
N THR A 2 18.94 -11.34 11.09
CA THR A 2 19.38 -9.95 11.03
C THR A 2 19.96 -9.72 9.64
N ALA A 3 19.49 -8.68 8.93
CA ALA A 3 20.02 -8.36 7.61
C ALA A 3 21.47 -7.87 7.76
N VAL A 4 22.40 -8.51 7.06
CA VAL A 4 23.79 -8.03 6.94
C VAL A 4 23.81 -7.00 5.81
N ILE A 5 24.25 -5.78 6.11
CA ILE A 5 24.38 -4.72 5.11
C ILE A 5 25.78 -4.79 4.51
N GLU A 6 25.89 -5.25 3.27
CA GLU A 6 27.14 -5.25 2.52
C GLU A 6 27.41 -3.86 1.91
N LYS A 7 28.65 -3.39 1.97
CA LYS A 7 29.07 -2.19 1.23
C LYS A 7 29.28 -2.57 -0.24
N LEU A 8 28.44 -2.02 -1.12
CA LEU A 8 28.50 -2.28 -2.57
C LEU A 8 29.34 -1.20 -3.29
N THR A 9 30.05 -1.60 -4.34
CA THR A 9 30.56 -0.68 -5.36
C THR A 9 29.42 -0.29 -6.31
N GLU A 10 29.57 0.79 -7.08
CA GLU A 10 28.54 1.26 -8.02
C GLU A 10 28.18 0.18 -9.05
N GLU A 11 29.18 -0.45 -9.66
CA GLU A 11 29.00 -1.55 -10.63
C GLU A 11 28.19 -2.71 -10.03
N LYS A 12 28.54 -3.14 -8.81
CA LYS A 12 27.81 -4.20 -8.10
C LYS A 12 26.38 -3.78 -7.72
N ALA A 13 26.17 -2.52 -7.39
CA ALA A 13 24.85 -1.99 -7.09
C ALA A 13 23.96 -1.98 -8.35
N ILE A 14 24.52 -1.66 -9.52
CA ILE A 14 23.82 -1.71 -10.81
C ILE A 14 23.46 -3.17 -11.14
N GLU A 15 24.40 -4.10 -11.03
CA GLU A 15 24.15 -5.53 -11.25
C GLU A 15 23.04 -6.05 -10.32
N LEU A 16 23.09 -5.69 -9.04
CA LEU A 16 22.08 -6.06 -8.07
C LEU A 16 20.70 -5.49 -8.43
N ALA A 17 20.63 -4.22 -8.86
CA ALA A 17 19.37 -3.60 -9.27
C ALA A 17 18.74 -4.32 -10.48
N LEU A 18 19.54 -4.67 -11.48
CA LEU A 18 19.08 -5.42 -12.65
C LEU A 18 18.62 -6.84 -12.29
N GLU A 19 19.31 -7.50 -11.36
CA GLU A 19 18.93 -8.83 -10.90
C GLU A 19 17.64 -8.81 -10.07
N ILE A 20 17.41 -7.76 -9.28
CA ILE A 20 16.13 -7.53 -8.59
C ILE A 20 15.00 -7.41 -9.62
N GLU A 21 15.16 -6.54 -10.62
CA GLU A 21 14.15 -6.36 -11.69
C GLU A 21 13.83 -7.68 -12.40
N ARG A 22 14.85 -8.45 -12.77
CA ARG A 22 14.69 -9.76 -13.41
C ARG A 22 13.93 -10.74 -12.52
N THR A 23 14.28 -10.78 -11.22
CA THR A 23 13.68 -11.68 -10.25
C THR A 23 12.23 -11.30 -9.96
N GLU A 24 11.91 -10.00 -9.87
CA GLU A 24 10.54 -9.51 -9.70
C GLU A 24 9.66 -9.84 -10.90
N ALA A 25 10.18 -9.69 -12.13
CA ALA A 25 9.48 -10.08 -13.34
C ALA A 25 9.19 -11.59 -13.37
N ALA A 26 10.18 -12.42 -13.03
CA ALA A 26 10.02 -13.87 -12.93
C ALA A 26 8.99 -14.25 -11.86
N LEU A 27 9.07 -13.65 -10.67
CA LEU A 27 8.11 -13.87 -9.58
C LEU A 27 6.68 -13.51 -10.00
N LYS A 28 6.49 -12.38 -10.69
CA LYS A 28 5.19 -11.96 -11.20
C LYS A 28 4.61 -13.00 -12.15
N GLN A 29 5.40 -13.51 -13.09
CA GLN A 29 4.96 -14.55 -14.02
C GLN A 29 4.63 -15.87 -13.30
N MET A 30 5.44 -16.28 -12.34
CA MET A 30 5.18 -17.49 -11.54
C MET A 30 3.87 -17.37 -10.75
N LYS A 31 3.58 -16.20 -10.16
CA LYS A 31 2.31 -15.94 -9.46
C LYS A 31 1.11 -15.99 -10.39
N VAL A 32 1.23 -15.51 -11.63
CA VAL A 32 0.16 -15.61 -12.64
C VAL A 32 -0.18 -17.08 -12.90
N ASN A 33 0.83 -17.91 -13.15
CA ASN A 33 0.63 -19.33 -13.43
C ASN A 33 0.03 -20.08 -12.22
N LEU A 34 0.54 -19.80 -11.01
CA LEU A 34 0.01 -20.41 -9.78
C LEU A 34 -1.44 -19.98 -9.52
N LYS A 35 -1.76 -18.70 -9.77
CA LYS A 35 -3.12 -18.19 -9.65
C LYS A 35 -4.07 -18.90 -10.62
N ALA A 36 -3.68 -19.10 -11.88
CA ALA A 36 -4.49 -19.84 -12.85
C ALA A 36 -4.76 -21.28 -12.37
N TYR A 37 -3.76 -21.97 -11.83
CA TYR A 37 -3.97 -23.29 -11.22
C TYR A 37 -4.97 -23.25 -10.06
N VAL A 38 -4.85 -22.27 -9.15
CA VAL A 38 -5.76 -22.10 -8.01
C VAL A 38 -7.18 -21.74 -8.46
N ASP A 39 -7.33 -20.98 -9.54
CA ASP A 39 -8.63 -20.64 -10.15
C ASP A 39 -9.36 -21.91 -10.63
N ASP A 40 -8.63 -22.87 -11.22
CA ASP A 40 -9.22 -24.10 -11.76
C ASP A 40 -9.36 -25.23 -10.72
N ASN A 41 -8.47 -25.30 -9.73
CA ASN A 41 -8.34 -26.45 -8.82
C ASN A 41 -8.65 -26.13 -7.36
N GLY A 42 -8.85 -24.86 -7.03
CA GLY A 42 -8.98 -24.38 -5.66
C GLY A 42 -7.64 -24.18 -4.94
N PRO A 43 -7.68 -23.83 -3.63
CA PRO A 43 -6.48 -23.50 -2.86
C PRO A 43 -5.45 -24.64 -2.80
N LEU A 44 -4.17 -24.28 -2.86
CA LEU A 44 -3.04 -25.21 -2.83
C LEU A 44 -2.21 -25.01 -1.56
N GLN A 45 -1.98 -26.08 -0.78
CA GLN A 45 -1.01 -26.07 0.32
C GLN A 45 0.39 -26.39 -0.21
N ALA A 46 1.37 -25.53 0.08
CA ALA A 46 2.78 -25.77 -0.21
C ALA A 46 3.63 -25.47 1.04
N GLY A 47 4.15 -26.52 1.66
CA GLY A 47 4.84 -26.42 2.95
C GLY A 47 3.91 -25.90 4.04
N ASP A 48 4.29 -24.79 4.67
CA ASP A 48 3.55 -24.10 5.73
C ASP A 48 2.57 -23.03 5.20
N LYS A 49 2.44 -22.85 3.89
CA LYS A 49 1.63 -21.79 3.27
C LYS A 49 0.48 -22.33 2.44
N LEU A 50 -0.71 -21.77 2.68
CA LEU A 50 -1.88 -21.96 1.82
C LEU A 50 -1.91 -20.86 0.75
N TRP A 51 -1.91 -21.27 -0.51
CA TRP A 51 -2.05 -20.40 -1.67
C TRP A 51 -3.50 -20.44 -2.14
N GLY A 52 -4.22 -19.37 -1.89
CA GLY A 52 -5.63 -19.25 -2.19
C GLY A 52 -6.10 -17.81 -2.04
N TYR A 53 -7.39 -17.59 -2.27
CA TYR A 53 -8.00 -16.30 -2.03
C TYR A 53 -8.32 -16.13 -0.55
N SER A 54 -7.79 -15.05 0.04
CA SER A 54 -8.33 -14.52 1.30
C SER A 54 -9.39 -13.49 0.98
N VAL A 55 -10.57 -13.66 1.58
CA VAL A 55 -11.63 -12.64 1.51
C VAL A 55 -11.30 -11.57 2.53
N SER A 56 -11.10 -10.34 2.06
CA SER A 56 -11.02 -9.16 2.92
C SER A 56 -12.30 -8.36 2.74
N THR A 57 -13.03 -8.15 3.83
CA THR A 57 -14.24 -7.32 3.84
C THR A 57 -13.86 -5.92 4.30
N SER A 58 -14.11 -4.92 3.46
CA SER A 58 -13.98 -3.51 3.81
C SER A 58 -15.30 -2.78 3.61
N TRP A 59 -15.50 -1.71 4.37
CA TRP A 59 -16.68 -0.85 4.26
C TRP A 59 -16.32 0.38 3.44
N GLN A 60 -17.16 0.73 2.47
CA GLN A 60 -17.03 1.94 1.69
C GLN A 60 -18.18 2.89 2.02
N PHE A 61 -17.84 4.14 2.31
CA PHE A 61 -18.80 5.18 2.68
C PHE A 61 -18.82 6.27 1.60
N GLY A 62 -20.02 6.70 1.21
CA GLY A 62 -20.21 7.92 0.42
C GLY A 62 -20.07 9.19 1.27
N ALA A 63 -20.12 10.36 0.64
CA ALA A 63 -19.99 11.64 1.33
C ALA A 63 -21.06 11.85 2.42
N ASP A 64 -22.33 11.57 2.10
CA ASP A 64 -23.43 11.68 3.07
C ASP A 64 -23.28 10.67 4.22
N GLY A 65 -22.89 9.44 3.91
CA GLY A 65 -22.65 8.40 4.93
C GLY A 65 -21.48 8.75 5.86
N LEU A 66 -20.41 9.37 5.36
CA LEU A 66 -19.29 9.84 6.19
C LEU A 66 -19.73 10.96 7.13
N LYS A 67 -20.58 11.87 6.65
CA LYS A 67 -21.13 12.95 7.48
C LYS A 67 -22.00 12.40 8.61
N GLU A 68 -22.91 11.49 8.29
CA GLU A 68 -23.76 10.84 9.30
C GLU A 68 -22.94 10.03 10.30
N LEU A 69 -21.91 9.32 9.83
CA LEU A 69 -20.99 8.58 10.68
C LEU A 69 -20.23 9.52 11.64
N ALA A 70 -19.75 10.66 11.16
CA ALA A 70 -19.07 11.65 12.01
C ALA A 70 -20.00 12.20 13.11
N VAL A 71 -21.27 12.45 12.76
CA VAL A 71 -22.29 12.87 13.74
C VAL A 71 -22.52 11.77 14.78
N ALA A 72 -22.67 10.52 14.36
CA ALA A 72 -22.86 9.39 15.28
C ALA A 72 -21.66 9.20 16.22
N ILE A 73 -20.43 9.23 15.71
CA ILE A 73 -19.21 9.11 16.54
C ILE A 73 -19.15 10.24 17.58
N THR A 74 -19.47 11.47 17.17
CA THR A 74 -19.47 12.62 18.07
C THR A 74 -20.58 12.51 19.13
N ALA A 75 -21.76 12.00 18.75
CA ALA A 75 -22.86 11.76 19.68
C ALA A 75 -22.52 10.70 20.74
N GLU A 76 -21.62 9.77 20.44
CA GLU A 76 -21.04 8.82 21.42
C GLU A 76 -19.96 9.45 22.33
N GLY A 77 -19.69 10.75 22.19
CA GLY A 77 -18.68 11.46 22.97
C GLY A 77 -17.24 11.22 22.51
N LYS A 78 -17.03 10.69 21.30
CA LYS A 78 -15.71 10.45 20.70
C LYS A 78 -15.39 11.53 19.66
N ASN A 79 -14.09 11.76 19.42
CA ASN A 79 -13.67 12.67 18.35
C ASN A 79 -13.66 11.94 17.01
N ALA A 80 -14.58 12.29 16.10
CA ALA A 80 -14.67 11.69 14.77
C ALA A 80 -13.35 11.75 13.97
N TRP A 81 -12.54 12.79 14.18
CA TRP A 81 -11.28 13.00 13.45
C TRP A 81 -10.13 12.08 13.92
N GLU A 82 -10.30 11.31 14.98
CA GLU A 82 -9.39 10.23 15.35
C GLU A 82 -9.60 8.97 14.48
N PHE A 83 -10.79 8.83 13.90
CA PHE A 83 -11.18 7.67 13.09
C PHE A 83 -11.20 8.00 11.60
N LEU A 84 -11.60 9.23 11.27
CA LEU A 84 -11.69 9.72 9.91
C LEU A 84 -10.38 10.39 9.51
N SER A 85 -9.87 10.03 8.33
CA SER A 85 -8.69 10.66 7.74
C SER A 85 -9.02 11.20 6.35
N LEU A 86 -8.30 12.24 5.94
CA LEU A 86 -8.34 12.77 4.58
C LEU A 86 -7.19 12.14 3.79
N PRO A 87 -7.47 11.25 2.81
CA PRO A 87 -6.43 10.69 1.97
C PRO A 87 -5.74 11.77 1.14
N ALA A 88 -4.45 11.58 0.86
CA ALA A 88 -3.66 12.52 0.04
C ALA A 88 -4.30 12.81 -1.33
N THR A 89 -4.99 11.83 -1.93
CA THR A 89 -5.72 12.00 -3.19
C THR A 89 -6.90 12.96 -3.06
N SER A 90 -7.61 12.98 -1.92
CA SER A 90 -8.69 13.92 -1.65
C SER A 90 -8.15 15.33 -1.40
N ILE A 91 -7.03 15.45 -0.68
CA ILE A 91 -6.36 16.74 -0.44
C ILE A 91 -5.92 17.37 -1.77
N LYS A 92 -5.32 16.58 -2.68
CA LYS A 92 -4.92 17.06 -4.02
C LYS A 92 -6.08 17.62 -4.84
N LYS A 93 -7.30 17.09 -4.69
CA LYS A 93 -8.49 17.58 -5.41
C LYS A 93 -8.90 19.00 -4.99
N LEU A 94 -8.45 19.47 -3.84
CA LEU A 94 -8.69 20.86 -3.41
C LEU A 94 -7.96 21.86 -4.29
N GLY A 95 -6.89 21.44 -4.99
CA GLY A 95 -6.10 22.33 -5.85
C GLY A 95 -5.32 23.39 -5.06
N TRP A 96 -5.05 23.14 -3.78
CA TRP A 96 -4.35 24.08 -2.91
C TRP A 96 -2.83 23.89 -3.00
N GLU A 97 -2.10 25.00 -2.97
CA GLU A 97 -0.65 25.03 -2.88
C GLU A 97 -0.16 24.54 -1.50
N GLU A 98 1.07 24.04 -1.43
CA GLU A 98 1.67 23.52 -0.19
C GLU A 98 1.69 24.57 0.93
N ALA A 99 1.90 25.84 0.59
CA ALA A 99 1.88 26.95 1.54
C ALA A 99 0.51 27.18 2.21
N ALA A 100 -0.58 26.82 1.53
CA ALA A 100 -1.92 26.89 2.12
C ALA A 100 -2.20 25.69 3.02
N LEU A 101 -1.75 24.49 2.62
CA LEU A 101 -1.93 23.26 3.39
C LEU A 101 -1.12 23.26 4.69
N SER A 102 0.05 23.89 4.71
CA SER A 102 0.91 23.97 5.90
C SER A 102 0.30 24.76 7.06
N GLN A 103 -0.76 25.55 6.82
CA GLN A 103 -1.51 26.23 7.88
C GLN A 103 -2.39 25.27 8.69
N TYR A 104 -2.76 24.13 8.11
CA TYR A 104 -3.73 23.18 8.67
C TYR A 104 -3.12 21.84 9.08
N GLY A 105 -1.84 21.61 8.77
CA GLY A 105 -1.18 20.35 9.08
C GLY A 105 0.33 20.40 8.93
N THR A 106 0.97 19.31 9.31
CA THR A 106 2.43 19.14 9.21
C THR A 106 2.77 18.22 8.05
N LEU A 107 3.74 18.63 7.24
CA LEU A 107 4.26 17.76 6.17
C LEU A 107 4.91 16.52 6.78
N LYS A 108 4.47 15.34 6.35
CA LYS A 108 5.09 14.06 6.70
C LYS A 108 5.59 13.39 5.43
N GLU A 109 6.91 13.38 5.25
CA GLU A 109 7.55 12.68 4.15
C GLU A 109 7.82 11.21 4.54
N THR A 110 7.56 10.30 3.61
CA THR A 110 7.96 8.90 3.73
C THR A 110 8.75 8.51 2.50
N LYS A 111 10.00 8.09 2.70
CA LYS A 111 10.86 7.61 1.62
C LYS A 111 10.62 6.12 1.43
N ARG A 112 10.11 5.74 0.26
CA ARG A 112 10.01 4.35 -0.18
C ARG A 112 11.13 4.09 -1.17
N PHE A 113 11.89 3.03 -0.93
CA PHE A 113 12.82 2.49 -1.92
C PHE A 113 12.03 1.61 -2.88
N ASP A 114 12.04 1.97 -4.16
CA ASP A 114 11.33 1.26 -5.23
C ASP A 114 11.93 1.67 -6.58
N SER A 115 11.84 0.81 -7.59
CA SER A 115 12.21 1.18 -8.95
C SER A 115 11.08 1.97 -9.61
N ARG A 116 11.43 2.95 -10.44
CA ARG A 116 10.47 3.78 -11.18
C ARG A 116 11.00 4.04 -12.57
N LYS A 117 10.11 4.02 -13.57
CA LYS A 117 10.45 4.47 -14.92
C LYS A 117 10.77 5.97 -14.87
N VAL A 118 11.87 6.33 -15.53
CA VAL A 118 12.26 7.71 -15.80
C VAL A 118 11.56 8.19 -17.07
#